data_AF-A0A926Z388-F1
#
_entry.id   AF-A0A926Z388-F1
#
_cell.length_a   1.000
_cell.length_b   1.000
_cell.length_c   1.000
_cell.angle_alpha   90.00
_cell.angle_beta   90.00
_cell.angle_gamma   90.00
#
_symmetry.space_group_name_H-M   'P 1'
#
loop_
_entity.id
_entity.type
_entity.pdbx_description
1 polymer ?
#
loop_
_entity_poly.entity_id
_entity_poly.type
_entity_poly.pdbx_seq_one_letter_code
_entity_poly.pdbx_strand_id
1 'polypeptide(L)' 'MKIQFSNLGSIKETELDLRPLTVIIGPNNSNKTYIAYSTYALWQRAGRTVRIT' A
#
# COMPACT_ATOMS: atom_id res chain seq x y z
N MET A 1 5.35 3.44 -8.73
CA MET A 1 3.88 3.22 -8.88
C MET A 1 3.19 4.02 -7.80
N LYS A 2 2.21 4.86 -8.14
CA LYS A 2 1.49 5.65 -7.14
C LYS A 2 0.22 4.92 -6.69
N ILE A 3 0.04 4.79 -5.38
CA ILE A 3 -1.18 4.24 -4.76
C ILE A 3 -1.80 5.33 -3.90
N GLN A 4 -3.08 5.60 -4.12
CA GLN A 4 -3.86 6.46 -3.25
C GLN A 4 -4.65 5.60 -2.26
N PHE A 5 -4.58 5.97 -0.99
CA PHE A 5 -5.40 5.37 0.06
C PHE A 5 -6.32 6.44 0.63
N SER A 6 -7.60 6.11 0.74
CA SER A 6 -8.61 6.92 1.40
C SER A 6 -9.35 6.07 2.43
N ASN A 7 -9.64 6.65 3.59
CA ASN A 7 -10.36 6.01 4.69
C ASN A 7 -9.79 4.62 5.10
N LEU A 8 -8.46 4.49 5.20
CA LEU A 8 -7.78 3.27 5.62
C LEU A 8 -7.34 3.36 7.09
N GLY A 9 -8.10 2.73 8.00
CA GLY A 9 -7.84 2.86 9.43
C GLY A 9 -7.99 4.31 9.88
N SER A 10 -6.99 4.88 10.55
CA SER A 10 -6.99 6.32 10.88
C SER A 10 -6.39 7.22 9.81
N ILE A 11 -6.01 6.67 8.65
CA ILE A 11 -5.60 7.46 7.49
C ILE A 11 -6.85 7.93 6.74
N LYS A 12 -7.09 9.25 6.75
CA LYS A 12 -8.16 9.87 5.95
C LYS A 12 -7.80 9.85 4.46
N GLU A 13 -6.60 10.31 4.13
CA GLU A 13 -6.07 10.36 2.77
C GLU A 13 -4.54 10.30 2.78
N THR A 14 -3.94 9.53 1.88
CA THR A 14 -2.49 9.54 1.63
C THR A 14 -2.15 8.99 0.24
N GLU A 15 -1.01 9.43 -0.30
CA GLU A 15 -0.42 8.90 -1.53
C GLU A 15 0.90 8.21 -1.20
N LEU A 16 1.05 6.96 -1.65
CA LEU A 16 2.28 6.19 -1.57
C LEU A 16 2.92 6.07 -2.94
N ASP A 17 4.08 6.70 -3.14
CA ASP A 17 4.93 6.50 -4.32
C ASP A 17 5.87 5.30 -4.09
N LEU A 18 5.53 4.15 -4.67
CA LEU A 18 6.35 2.95 -4.63
C LEU A 18 7.54 3.07 -5.58
N ARG A 19 8.72 2.86 -5.00
CA ARG A 19 10.02 2.82 -5.67
C ARG A 19 10.67 1.43 -5.47
N PRO A 20 11.80 1.11 -6.12
CA PRO A 20 12.47 -0.17 -5.92
C PRO A 20 12.77 -0.50 -4.45
N LEU A 21 13.00 0.52 -3.62
CA LEU A 21 13.02 0.42 -2.17
C LEU A 21 12.12 1.51 -1.58
N THR A 22 11.13 1.10 -0.79
CA THR A 22 10.24 1.99 -0.04
C THR A 22 10.17 1.49 1.39
N VAL A 23 10.53 2.34 2.36
CA VAL A 23 10.51 2.01 3.79
C VAL A 23 9.44 2.84 4.48
N ILE A 24 8.51 2.19 5.17
CA ILE A 24 7.44 2.85 5.92
C ILE A 24 7.87 2.93 7.39
N ILE A 25 8.13 4.14 7.88
CA ILE A 25 8.59 4.40 9.26
C ILE A 25 7.62 5.30 10.02
N GLY A 26 7.66 5.25 11.37
CA GLY A 26 6.84 6.09 12.23
C GLY A 26 6.44 5.41 13.55
N PRO A 27 5.73 6.12 14.45
CA PRO A 27 5.31 5.60 15.76
C PRO A 27 4.43 4.34 15.67
N ASN A 28 4.42 3.51 16.71
CA ASN A 28 3.55 2.35 16.76
C ASN A 28 2.07 2.75 16.62
N ASN A 29 1.27 1.87 16.02
CA ASN A 29 -0.16 2.10 15.76
C ASN A 29 -0.49 3.25 14.77
N SER A 30 0.48 3.73 13.99
CA SER A 30 0.27 4.78 12.97
C SER A 30 -0.15 4.23 11.59
N ASN A 31 -0.86 3.11 11.53
CA ASN A 31 -1.33 2.42 10.30
C ASN A 31 -0.26 1.88 9.34
N LYS A 32 1.03 1.79 9.73
CA LYS A 32 2.09 1.27 8.85
C LYS A 32 1.81 -0.15 8.35
N THR A 33 1.36 -1.04 9.25
CA THR A 33 1.00 -2.41 8.91
C THR A 33 -0.17 -2.46 7.91
N TYR A 34 -1.16 -1.57 8.07
CA TYR A 34 -2.30 -1.48 7.17
C TYR A 34 -1.85 -1.07 5.76
N ILE A 35 -1.05 -0.01 5.64
CA ILE A 35 -0.49 0.39 4.33
C ILE A 35 0.27 -0.78 3.71
N ALA A 36 1.23 -1.37 4.44
CA ALA A 36 2.06 -2.46 3.92
C ALA A 36 1.23 -3.65 3.40
N TYR A 37 0.21 -4.08 4.15
CA TYR A 37 -0.65 -5.20 3.75
C TYR A 37 -1.58 -4.85 2.59
N SER A 38 -2.18 -3.65 2.59
CA SER A 38 -3.01 -3.21 1.48
C SER A 38 -2.21 -3.07 0.19
N THR A 39 -1.00 -2.49 0.25
CA THR A 39 -0.06 -2.44 -0.88
C THR A 39 0.26 -3.85 -1.40
N TYR A 40 0.60 -4.79 -0.51
CA TYR A 40 0.92 -6.16 -0.89
C TYR A 40 -0.28 -6.89 -1.54
N ALA A 41 -1.47 -6.74 -0.99
CA ALA A 41 -2.70 -7.32 -1.54
C ALA A 41 -3.01 -6.78 -2.94
N LEU A 42 -2.88 -5.46 -3.14
CA LEU A 42 -3.03 -4.82 -4.44
C LEU A 42 -1.99 -5.34 -5.45
N TRP A 43 -0.73 -5.45 -5.03
CA TRP A 43 0.36 -5.96 -5.87
C TRP A 43 0.09 -7.40 -6.33
N GLN A 44 -0.30 -8.29 -5.41
CA GLN A 44 -0.65 -9.67 -5.75
C GLN A 44 -1.84 -9.75 -6.70
N ARG A 45 -2.87 -8.93 -6.51
CA ARG A 45 -4.04 -8.93 -7.39
C ARG A 45 -3.68 -8.45 -8.79
N ALA A 46 -2.92 -7.36 -8.91
CA ALA A 46 -2.43 -6.86 -10.20
C ALA A 46 -1.55 -7.90 -10.92
N GLY A 47 -0.63 -8.54 -10.20
CA GLY A 47 0.24 -9.59 -10.75
C GLY A 47 -0.51 -10.85 -11.19
N ARG A 48 -1.64 -11.18 -10.53
CA ARG A 48 -2.50 -12.30 -10.95
C ARG A 48 -3.26 -11.97 -12.22
N THR A 49 -3.85 -10.78 -12.35
CA THR A 49 -4.56 -10.37 -13.56
C THR A 49 -3.69 -10.45 -14.82
N VAL A 50 -2.40 -10.12 -14.71
CA VAL A 50 -1.44 -10.18 -15.85
C VAL A 50 -1.10 -11.60 -16.27
N ARG A 51 -1.30 -12.62 -15.42
CA ARG A 51 -0.95 -14.02 -15.73
C ARG A 51 -2.09 -14.83 -16.36
N ILE A 52 -3.29 -14.27 -16.47
CA ILE A 52 -4.50 -14.96 -17.00
C ILE A 52 -4.94 -14.41 -18.36
N THR A 53 -4.10 -13.60 -19.00
CA THR A 53 -4.27 -13.09 -20.38
C THR A 53 -3.03 -13.44 -21.16
#